data_AF-A0A8T2RJD6-F1
#
_entry.id   AF-A0A8T2RJD6-F1
#
_cell.length_a   1.000
_cell.length_b   1.000
_cell.length_c   1.000
_cell.angle_alpha   90.00
_cell.angle_beta   90.00
_cell.angle_gamma   90.00
#
_symmetry.space_group_name_H-M   'P 1'
#
loop_
_entity.id
_entity.type
_entity.pdbx_description
1 polymer ?
#
loop_
_entity_poly.entity_id
_entity_poly.type
_entity_poly.pdbx_seq_one_letter_code
_entity_poly.pdbx_strand_id
1 'polypeptide(L)'
;MELSQAAAANAQVRRAFKSGRTRSFEWRTQQLVALKALLQKDEGEIAQALYQDLGKSPFESFATEIGPLLNSCDETIKSLKAWMSPQKVSLPLVTLPGSASILAEPLGAVLIFSAWNFPICELQFILYLHELR
;
A
#
# COMPACT_ATOMS: atom_id res chain seq x y z
N MET A 1 -14.99 -11.25 -16.86
CA MET A 1 -15.08 -11.32 -15.38
C MET A 1 -16.55 -11.19 -15.03
N GLU A 2 -17.15 -12.25 -14.49
CA GLU A 2 -18.58 -12.26 -14.12
C GLU A 2 -18.83 -11.26 -12.98
N LEU A 3 -19.88 -10.43 -13.06
CA LEU A 3 -20.23 -9.43 -12.02
C LEU A 3 -20.34 -10.05 -10.61
N SER A 4 -20.69 -11.35 -10.54
CA SER A 4 -20.76 -12.14 -9.32
C SER A 4 -19.39 -12.30 -8.62
N GLN A 5 -18.30 -12.43 -9.39
CA GLN A 5 -16.94 -12.61 -8.85
C GLN A 5 -16.42 -11.32 -8.20
N ALA A 6 -16.66 -10.17 -8.83
CA ALA A 6 -16.27 -8.87 -8.28
C ALA A 6 -17.02 -8.57 -6.97
N ALA A 7 -18.32 -8.87 -6.92
CA ALA A 7 -19.12 -8.72 -5.70
C ALA A 7 -18.61 -9.63 -4.56
N ALA A 8 -18.27 -10.88 -4.87
CA ALA A 8 -17.71 -11.82 -3.90
C ALA A 8 -16.36 -11.35 -3.35
N ALA A 9 -15.45 -10.88 -4.23
CA ALA A 9 -14.15 -10.35 -3.83
C ALA A 9 -14.28 -9.12 -2.91
N ASN A 10 -15.15 -8.17 -3.27
CA ASN A 10 -15.44 -6.99 -2.43
C ASN A 10 -15.99 -7.40 -1.05
N ALA A 11 -16.92 -8.35 -1.01
CA ALA A 11 -17.47 -8.85 0.24
C ALA A 11 -16.38 -9.51 1.13
N GLN A 12 -15.46 -10.26 0.54
CA GLN A 12 -14.33 -10.89 1.23
C GLN A 12 -13.38 -9.84 1.83
N VAL A 13 -12.97 -8.84 1.05
CA VAL A 13 -12.08 -7.76 1.51
C VAL A 13 -12.73 -6.98 2.65
N ARG A 14 -14.02 -6.65 2.53
CA ARG A 14 -14.76 -5.96 3.59
C ARG A 14 -14.88 -6.79 4.86
N ARG A 15 -15.10 -8.11 4.74
CA ARG A 15 -15.14 -9.02 5.89
C ARG A 15 -13.78 -9.09 6.60
N ALA A 16 -12.69 -9.17 5.83
CA ALA A 16 -11.33 -9.14 6.36
C ALA A 16 -11.00 -7.82 7.07
N PHE A 17 -11.45 -6.68 6.55
CA PHE A 17 -11.28 -5.39 7.23
C PHE A 17 -12.09 -5.33 8.53
N LYS A 18 -13.36 -5.76 8.50
CA LYS A 18 -14.26 -5.76 9.66
C LYS A 18 -13.78 -6.67 10.80
N SER A 19 -13.02 -7.72 10.52
CA SER A 19 -12.44 -8.56 11.56
C SER A 19 -11.31 -7.88 12.35
N GLY A 20 -10.85 -6.70 11.91
CA GLY A 20 -9.80 -5.94 12.58
C GLY A 20 -8.38 -6.47 12.33
N ARG A 21 -8.22 -7.61 11.66
CA ARG A 21 -6.90 -8.23 11.43
C ARG A 21 -5.90 -7.32 10.71
N THR A 22 -6.39 -6.38 9.90
CA THR A 22 -5.56 -5.45 9.11
C THR A 22 -5.08 -4.23 9.92
N ARG A 23 -5.47 -4.12 11.19
CA ARG A 23 -5.13 -2.96 12.03
C ARG A 23 -3.73 -3.04 12.61
N SER A 24 -3.22 -4.24 12.88
CA SER A 24 -1.94 -4.39 13.58
C SER A 24 -0.75 -4.00 12.70
N PHE A 25 0.29 -3.48 13.34
CA PHE A 25 1.55 -3.14 12.68
C PHE A 25 2.20 -4.39 12.06
N GLU A 26 2.18 -5.50 12.80
CA GLU A 26 2.79 -6.76 12.40
C GLU A 26 2.14 -7.30 11.13
N TRP A 27 0.80 -7.26 11.04
CA TRP A 27 0.09 -7.74 9.86
C TRP A 27 0.44 -6.91 8.63
N ARG A 28 0.44 -5.58 8.75
CA ARG A 28 0.77 -4.67 7.65
C ARG A 28 2.21 -4.85 7.17
N THR A 29 3.17 -4.94 8.10
CA THR A 29 4.57 -5.19 7.77
C THR A 29 4.76 -6.54 7.09
N GLN A 30 4.08 -7.59 7.56
CA GLN A 30 4.10 -8.90 6.90
C GLN A 30 3.57 -8.85 5.46
N GLN A 31 2.52 -8.08 5.18
CA GLN A 31 2.02 -7.93 3.81
C GLN A 31 3.04 -7.20 2.91
N LEU A 32 3.69 -6.15 3.41
CA LEU A 32 4.72 -5.42 2.66
C LEU A 32 5.95 -6.29 2.36
N VAL A 33 6.39 -7.09 3.34
CA VAL A 33 7.49 -8.04 3.15
C VAL A 33 7.10 -9.13 2.14
N ALA A 34 5.87 -9.65 2.22
CA ALA A 34 5.37 -10.63 1.26
C ALA A 34 5.28 -10.06 -0.16
N LEU A 35 4.83 -8.82 -0.32
CA LEU A 35 4.80 -8.12 -1.60
C LEU A 35 6.21 -7.95 -2.17
N LYS A 36 7.16 -7.50 -1.36
CA LYS A 36 8.56 -7.38 -1.76
C LYS A 36 9.12 -8.72 -2.24
N ALA A 37 8.88 -9.79 -1.48
CA ALA A 37 9.33 -11.13 -1.85
C ALA A 37 8.70 -11.63 -3.16
N LEU A 38 7.41 -11.34 -3.39
CA LEU A 38 6.73 -11.67 -4.64
C LEU A 38 7.37 -10.95 -5.82
N LEU A 39 7.59 -9.64 -5.71
CA LEU A 39 8.21 -8.83 -6.77
C LEU A 39 9.62 -9.33 -7.13
N GLN A 40 10.41 -9.71 -6.13
CA GLN A 40 11.77 -10.22 -6.35
C GLN A 40 11.76 -11.64 -6.94
N LYS A 41 10.86 -12.51 -6.47
CA LYS A 41 10.76 -13.88 -6.94
C LYS A 41 10.28 -13.94 -8.39
N ASP A 42 9.26 -13.13 -8.71
CA ASP A 42 8.56 -13.19 -9.99
C ASP A 42 9.04 -12.08 -10.96
N GLU A 43 10.18 -11.44 -10.68
CA GLU A 43 10.75 -10.32 -11.47
C GLU A 43 10.83 -10.66 -12.96
N GLY A 44 11.32 -11.85 -13.30
CA GLY A 44 11.45 -12.31 -14.68
C GLY A 44 10.11 -12.52 -15.37
N GLU A 45 9.12 -13.08 -14.66
CA GLU A 45 7.77 -13.28 -15.20
C GLU A 45 7.07 -11.93 -15.42
N ILE A 46 7.24 -11.00 -14.49
CA ILE A 46 6.72 -9.63 -14.59
C ILE A 46 7.34 -8.91 -15.79
N ALA A 47 8.67 -8.96 -15.93
CA ALA A 47 9.37 -8.34 -17.07
C ALA A 47 8.93 -8.96 -18.40
N GLN A 48 8.72 -10.27 -18.44
CA GLN A 48 8.25 -10.96 -19.65
C GLN A 48 6.81 -10.54 -20.02
N ALA A 49 5.92 -10.36 -19.04
CA ALA A 49 4.58 -9.85 -19.28
C ALA A 49 4.61 -8.40 -19.78
N LEU A 50 5.42 -7.54 -19.16
CA LEU A 50 5.61 -6.15 -19.60
C LEU A 50 6.21 -6.04 -21.00
N TYR A 51 7.09 -6.97 -21.38
CA TYR A 51 7.59 -7.05 -22.75
C TYR A 51 6.47 -7.43 -23.74
N GLN A 52 5.60 -8.37 -23.38
CA GLN A 52 4.48 -8.79 -24.24
C GLN A 52 3.45 -7.69 -24.42
N ASP A 53 3.12 -6.97 -23.35
CA ASP A 53 2.07 -5.95 -23.37
C ASP A 53 2.58 -4.60 -23.90
N LEU A 54 3.81 -4.21 -23.55
CA LEU A 54 4.34 -2.86 -23.77
C LEU A 54 5.67 -2.82 -24.53
N GLY A 55 6.30 -3.97 -24.80
CA GLY A 55 7.61 -4.03 -25.46
C GLY A 55 8.78 -3.59 -24.57
N LYS A 56 8.56 -3.37 -23.27
CA LYS A 56 9.60 -2.91 -22.35
C LYS A 56 10.69 -3.96 -22.20
N SER A 57 11.95 -3.55 -22.34
CA SER A 57 13.08 -4.46 -22.07
C SER A 57 13.09 -4.88 -20.58
N PRO A 58 13.77 -5.99 -20.21
CA PRO A 58 13.87 -6.38 -18.80
C PRO A 58 14.46 -5.28 -17.91
N PHE A 59 15.47 -4.57 -18.40
CA PHE A 59 16.06 -3.45 -17.66
C PHE A 59 15.08 -2.30 -17.46
N GLU A 60 14.36 -1.91 -18.52
CA GLU A 60 13.35 -0.85 -18.44
C GLU A 60 12.19 -1.23 -17.51
N SER A 61 11.74 -2.48 -17.58
CA SER A 61 10.72 -3.04 -16.69
C SER A 61 11.14 -2.93 -15.23
N PHE A 62 12.38 -3.31 -14.92
CA PHE A 62 12.91 -3.16 -13.57
C PHE A 62 13.03 -1.70 -13.14
N ALA A 63 13.66 -0.86 -13.98
CA ALA A 63 13.96 0.53 -13.62
C ALA A 63 12.70 1.39 -13.45
N THR A 64 11.62 1.10 -14.19
CA THR A 64 10.42 1.95 -14.21
C THR A 64 9.24 1.37 -13.43
N GLU A 65 9.20 0.05 -13.18
CA GLU A 65 8.06 -0.60 -12.53
C GLU A 65 8.45 -1.26 -11.21
N ILE A 66 9.41 -2.19 -11.24
CA ILE A 66 9.67 -3.10 -10.12
C ILE A 66 10.54 -2.41 -9.06
N GLY A 67 11.65 -1.80 -9.47
CA GLY A 67 12.61 -1.13 -8.61
C GLY A 67 11.98 -0.02 -7.74
N PRO A 68 11.21 0.92 -8.32
CA PRO A 68 10.51 1.93 -7.54
C PRO A 68 9.58 1.34 -6.48
N LEU A 69 8.78 0.32 -6.84
CA LEU A 69 7.84 -0.32 -5.92
C LEU A 69 8.56 -1.07 -4.78
N LEU A 70 9.68 -1.74 -5.07
CA LEU A 70 10.54 -2.35 -4.05
C LEU A 70 11.05 -1.30 -3.05
N ASN A 71 11.53 -0.17 -3.56
CA ASN A 71 12.01 0.94 -2.73
C ASN A 71 10.88 1.52 -1.86
N SER A 72 9.70 1.74 -2.43
CA SER A 72 8.53 2.22 -1.68
C SER A 72 8.09 1.24 -0.59
N CYS A 73 8.19 -0.07 -0.81
CA CYS A 73 7.95 -1.06 0.24
C CYS A 73 8.93 -0.90 1.40
N ASP A 74 10.23 -0.73 1.12
CA ASP A 74 11.26 -0.54 2.15
C ASP A 74 11.05 0.75 2.94
N GLU A 75 10.80 1.86 2.26
CA GLU A 75 10.54 3.14 2.92
C GLU A 75 9.26 3.12 3.76
N THR A 76 8.21 2.44 3.28
CA THR A 76 6.98 2.23 4.04
C THR A 76 7.26 1.42 5.29
N ILE A 77 7.96 0.29 5.20
CA ILE A 77 8.24 -0.57 6.36
C ILE A 77 9.01 0.22 7.43
N LYS A 78 10.00 1.02 7.03
CA LYS A 78 10.79 1.86 7.96
C LYS A 78 9.91 2.88 8.69
N SER A 79 8.98 3.50 7.97
CA SER A 79 8.20 4.65 8.47
C SER A 79 6.86 4.26 9.11
N LEU A 80 6.32 3.08 8.80
CA LEU A 80 4.96 2.66 9.14
C LEU A 80 4.66 2.75 10.64
N LYS A 81 5.62 2.42 11.51
CA LYS A 81 5.43 2.48 12.96
C LYS A 81 5.19 3.92 13.43
N ALA A 82 5.93 4.88 12.88
CA ALA A 82 5.75 6.29 13.19
C ALA A 82 4.40 6.80 12.68
N TRP A 83 4.03 6.44 11.45
CA TRP A 83 2.74 6.82 10.84
C TRP A 83 1.52 6.29 11.60
N MET A 84 1.63 5.10 12.20
CA MET A 84 0.55 4.51 13.00
C MET A 84 0.49 5.04 14.45
N SER A 85 1.51 5.76 14.91
CA SER A 85 1.59 6.22 16.30
C SER A 85 0.78 7.52 16.52
N PRO A 86 0.10 7.68 17.67
CA PRO A 86 -0.60 8.92 17.99
C PRO A 86 0.34 10.13 17.97
N GLN A 87 -0.03 11.18 17.23
CA GLN A 87 0.72 12.42 17.15
C GLN A 87 0.12 13.43 18.14
N LYS A 88 0.90 13.85 19.14
CA LYS A 88 0.45 14.87 20.11
C LYS A 88 0.30 16.22 19.40
N VAL A 89 -0.78 16.92 19.69
CA VAL A 89 -1.03 18.26 19.16
C VAL A 89 -1.07 19.29 20.27
N SER A 90 -0.57 20.49 19.97
CA SER A 90 -0.61 21.61 20.91
C SER A 90 -2.05 22.09 21.08
N LEU A 91 -2.38 22.45 22.32
CA LEU A 91 -3.71 22.92 22.70
C LEU A 91 -3.65 24.38 23.20
N PRO A 92 -4.69 25.19 22.95
CA PRO A 92 -4.81 26.52 23.55
C PRO A 92 -4.80 26.44 25.09
N LEU A 93 -4.16 27.42 25.74
CA LEU A 93 -3.98 27.45 27.21
C LEU A 93 -5.29 27.30 27.99
N VAL A 94 -6.41 27.80 27.46
CA VAL A 94 -7.75 27.70 28.09
C VAL A 94 -8.25 26.26 28.25
N THR A 95 -7.68 25.31 27.50
CA THR A 95 -8.06 23.89 27.55
C THR A 95 -7.14 23.06 28.47
N LEU A 96 -6.17 23.69 29.13
CA LEU A 96 -5.35 23.04 30.13
C LEU A 96 -6.19 22.67 31.37
N PRO A 97 -5.95 21.51 32.01
CA PRO A 97 -4.83 20.59 31.81
C PRO A 97 -5.09 19.47 30.78
N GLY A 98 -6.02 19.67 29.83
CA GLY A 98 -6.33 18.69 28.79
C GLY A 98 -5.14 18.34 27.88
N SER A 99 -5.22 17.18 27.23
CA SER A 99 -4.26 16.74 26.21
C SER A 99 -5.00 16.23 24.99
N ALA A 100 -4.40 16.39 23.81
CA ALA A 100 -4.98 15.93 22.55
C ALA A 100 -3.92 15.26 21.66
N SER A 101 -4.38 14.31 20.86
CA SER A 101 -3.56 13.58 19.90
C SER A 101 -4.39 13.19 18.68
N ILE A 102 -3.73 13.14 17.52
CA ILE A 102 -4.29 12.65 16.27
C ILE A 102 -3.85 11.20 16.09
N LEU A 103 -4.81 10.30 15.88
CA LEU A 103 -4.57 8.90 15.56
C LEU A 103 -5.01 8.62 14.12
N ALA A 104 -4.10 8.08 13.31
CA ALA A 104 -4.41 7.66 11.95
C ALA A 104 -5.17 6.34 11.95
N GLU A 105 -6.40 6.35 11.44
CA GLU A 105 -7.21 5.15 11.26
C GLU A 105 -7.39 4.77 9.78
N PRO A 106 -7.43 3.46 9.46
CA PRO A 106 -7.64 3.00 8.10
C PRO A 106 -9.08 3.28 7.62
N LEU A 107 -9.23 3.77 6.39
CA LEU A 107 -10.52 4.10 5.78
C LEU A 107 -11.43 2.88 5.52
N GLY A 108 -10.83 1.70 5.29
CA GLY A 108 -11.56 0.47 5.00
C GLY A 108 -11.09 -0.22 3.74
N ALA A 109 -12.05 -0.77 2.98
CA ALA A 109 -11.77 -1.36 1.67
C ALA A 109 -11.58 -0.23 0.65
N VAL A 110 -10.41 -0.22 0.00
CA VAL A 110 -10.03 0.76 -1.03
C VAL A 110 -10.01 0.07 -2.38
N LEU A 111 -10.50 0.76 -3.41
CA LEU A 111 -10.42 0.34 -4.80
C LEU A 111 -9.32 1.13 -5.49
N ILE A 112 -8.44 0.42 -6.20
CA ILE A 112 -7.30 1.00 -6.91
C ILE A 112 -7.48 0.64 -8.38
N PHE A 113 -7.39 1.65 -9.24
CA PHE A 113 -7.31 1.48 -10.69
C PHE A 113 -5.92 1.91 -11.13
N SER A 114 -5.19 1.02 -11.81
CA SER A 114 -3.95 1.38 -12.49
C SER A 114 -4.21 1.67 -13.97
N ALA A 115 -3.43 2.59 -14.52
CA ALA A 115 -3.35 2.84 -15.95
C ALA A 115 -2.49 1.78 -16.65
N TRP A 116 -2.62 1.70 -17.97
CA TRP A 116 -1.97 0.67 -18.79
C TRP A 116 -0.48 0.93 -19.05
N ASN A 117 0.00 2.16 -18.91
CA ASN A 117 1.37 2.58 -19.24
C ASN A 117 2.39 2.26 -18.13
N PHE A 118 1.91 2.20 -16.88
CA PHE A 118 2.67 1.75 -15.71
C PHE A 118 1.83 0.82 -14.83
N PRO A 119 1.47 -0.38 -15.33
CA PRO A 119 0.43 -1.21 -14.72
C PRO A 119 0.78 -1.69 -13.31
N ILE A 120 2.06 -1.65 -12.91
CA ILE A 120 2.54 -2.14 -11.62
C ILE A 120 3.04 -0.99 -10.75
N CYS A 121 3.80 -0.05 -11.31
CA CYS A 121 4.42 1.05 -10.56
C CYS A 121 3.38 1.92 -9.82
N GLU A 122 2.21 2.14 -10.42
CA GLU A 122 1.17 3.00 -9.81
C GLU A 122 0.66 2.49 -8.45
N LEU A 123 0.91 1.23 -8.11
CA LEU A 123 0.62 0.71 -6.77
C LEU A 123 1.46 1.38 -5.67
N GLN A 124 2.57 2.04 -6.02
CA GLN A 124 3.37 2.80 -5.06
C GLN A 124 2.60 3.98 -4.47
N PHE A 125 1.64 4.58 -5.20
CA PHE A 125 0.92 5.77 -4.73
C PHE A 125 0.20 5.52 -3.40
N ILE A 126 -0.29 4.30 -3.17
CA ILE A 126 -0.99 3.92 -1.95
C ILE A 126 -0.07 3.96 -0.73
N LEU A 127 1.21 3.69 -0.93
CA LEU A 127 2.23 3.72 0.11
C LEU A 127 2.57 5.16 0.55
N TYR A 128 2.40 6.14 -0.35
CA TYR A 128 2.67 7.56 -0.11
C TYR A 128 1.43 8.38 0.29
N LEU A 129 0.21 7.79 0.29
CA LEU A 129 -1.02 8.51 0.64
C LEU A 129 -1.00 9.12 2.06
N HIS A 130 -0.08 8.71 2.93
CA HIS A 130 0.08 9.30 4.25
C HIS A 130 0.80 10.67 4.23
N GLU A 131 1.67 10.93 3.24
CA GLU A 131 2.42 12.20 3.15
C GLU A 131 1.54 13.38 2.71
N LEU A 132 0.33 13.11 2.21
CA LEU A 132 -0.63 14.12 1.76
C LEU A 132 -1.58 14.61 2.87
N ARG A 133 -1.23 14.44 4.15
CA ARG A 133 -2.04 14.86 5.31
C ARG A 133 -1.31 15.82 6.23
#